data_AF-A0A5R9CXJ5-F1
#
_entry.id   AF-A0A5R9CXJ5-F1
#
_cell.length_a   1.000
_cell.length_b   1.000
_cell.length_c   1.000
_cell.angle_alpha   90.00
_cell.angle_beta   90.00
_cell.angle_gamma   90.00
#
_symmetry.space_group_name_H-M   'P 1'
#
loop_
_entity.id
_entity.type
_entity.pdbx_description
1 polymer ?
#
loop_
_entity_poly.entity_id
_entity_poly.type
_entity_poly.pdbx_seq_one_letter_code
_entity_poly.pdbx_strand_id
1 'polypeptide(L)'
;MDKSYSEVEAEKVFEKNRFWFGRFRTTRSFKKLTKPEKVAAQYVTQAFVGLAYRYEMRRPRRYTAAMVEDVLLNQFPKRIAATNVFFTSIIPVMRRYIVFLGVQHKVGNVKTLLRALDNVSTKRLLVAHQDHANWDPHKAKAMTILMGTNQADVDPRKVSEFEQDYNMGVPLRFCFDLGVYRQPKNIILLTESLRKKFEQILYEKNN
;
A
#
# COMPACT_ATOMS: atom_id res chain seq x y z
N MET A 1 -23.84 -5.73 -15.78
CA MET A 1 -23.65 -4.79 -14.65
C MET A 1 -22.18 -4.57 -14.46
N ASP A 2 -21.67 -3.44 -14.95
CA ASP A 2 -20.32 -3.00 -14.64
C ASP A 2 -20.20 -2.78 -13.12
N LYS A 3 -19.18 -3.38 -12.51
CA LYS A 3 -18.89 -3.12 -11.10
C LYS A 3 -18.23 -1.76 -11.02
N SER A 4 -18.98 -0.74 -10.63
CA SER A 4 -18.44 0.57 -10.28
C SER A 4 -17.68 0.51 -8.95
N TYR A 5 -16.70 1.39 -8.81
CA TYR A 5 -15.96 1.58 -7.56
C TYR A 5 -16.92 1.98 -6.43
N SER A 6 -16.69 1.45 -5.22
CA SER A 6 -17.47 1.78 -4.03
C SER A 6 -16.54 2.04 -2.85
N GLU A 7 -16.64 3.24 -2.28
CA GLU A 7 -15.85 3.63 -1.10
C GLU A 7 -16.14 2.73 0.11
N VAL A 8 -17.41 2.44 0.36
CA VAL A 8 -17.84 1.56 1.47
C VAL A 8 -17.20 0.17 1.34
N GLU A 9 -17.10 -0.34 0.11
CA GLU A 9 -16.46 -1.62 -0.12
C GLU A 9 -14.93 -1.53 -0.10
N ALA A 10 -14.34 -0.40 -0.48
CA ALA A 10 -12.92 -0.14 -0.31
C ALA A 10 -12.54 -0.17 1.17
N GLU A 11 -13.29 0.53 2.01
CA GLU A 11 -13.08 0.58 3.46
C GLU A 11 -13.12 -0.83 4.08
N LYS A 12 -14.17 -1.62 3.76
CA LYS A 12 -14.26 -3.01 4.20
C LYS A 12 -13.07 -3.86 3.75
N VAL A 13 -12.52 -3.61 2.56
CA VAL A 13 -11.34 -4.31 2.04
C VAL A 13 -10.09 -3.92 2.83
N PHE A 14 -9.91 -2.62 3.12
CA PHE A 14 -8.79 -2.12 3.93
C PHE A 14 -8.85 -2.60 5.39
N GLU A 15 -10.02 -2.54 6.03
CA GLU A 15 -10.21 -3.02 7.40
C GLU A 15 -9.88 -4.51 7.51
N LYS A 16 -10.41 -5.33 6.60
CA LYS A 16 -10.09 -6.77 6.55
C LYS A 16 -8.59 -7.00 6.38
N ASN A 17 -7.95 -6.25 5.50
CA ASN A 17 -6.51 -6.33 5.32
C ASN A 17 -5.75 -5.96 6.61
N ARG A 18 -6.17 -4.92 7.34
CA ARG A 18 -5.58 -4.54 8.62
C ARG A 18 -5.67 -5.67 9.65
N PHE A 19 -6.84 -6.31 9.79
CA PHE A 19 -7.00 -7.46 10.68
C PHE A 19 -6.13 -8.65 10.26
N TRP A 20 -6.08 -8.95 8.97
CA TRP A 20 -5.25 -10.03 8.46
C TRP A 20 -3.76 -9.75 8.62
N PHE A 21 -3.32 -8.52 8.40
CA PHE A 21 -1.95 -8.10 8.64
C PHE A 21 -1.57 -8.23 10.11
N GLY A 22 -2.46 -7.85 11.03
CA GLY A 22 -2.27 -8.07 12.47
C GLY A 22 -1.98 -9.53 12.81
N ARG A 23 -2.71 -10.47 12.18
CA ARG A 23 -2.46 -11.91 12.31
C ARG A 23 -1.19 -12.35 11.57
N PHE A 24 -0.90 -11.80 10.39
CA PHE A 24 0.31 -12.12 9.62
C PHE A 24 1.57 -11.84 10.43
N ARG A 25 1.61 -10.72 11.15
CA ARG A 25 2.75 -10.31 11.99
C ARG A 25 3.17 -11.34 13.04
N THR A 26 2.24 -12.16 13.53
CA THR A 26 2.53 -13.18 14.55
C THR A 26 3.10 -14.47 13.96
N THR A 27 3.02 -14.64 12.64
CA THR A 27 3.42 -15.87 11.95
C THR A 27 4.93 -16.05 11.82
N ARG A 28 5.38 -17.30 11.71
CA ARG A 28 6.77 -17.63 11.35
C ARG A 28 7.15 -17.04 9.99
N SER A 29 6.21 -16.94 9.06
CA SER A 29 6.43 -16.32 7.75
C SER A 29 6.87 -14.86 7.89
N PHE A 30 6.16 -14.06 8.68
CA PHE A 30 6.56 -12.67 8.93
C PHE A 30 7.90 -12.58 9.68
N LYS A 31 8.14 -13.46 10.66
CA LYS A 31 9.42 -13.47 11.41
C LYS A 31 10.64 -13.69 10.51
N LYS A 32 10.49 -14.39 9.39
CA LYS A 32 11.54 -14.63 8.39
C LYS A 32 11.80 -13.46 7.43
N LEU A 33 11.03 -12.37 7.50
CA LEU A 33 11.34 -11.14 6.77
C LEU A 33 12.54 -10.42 7.40
N THR A 34 13.34 -9.76 6.57
CA THR A 34 14.44 -8.89 7.01
C THR A 34 13.90 -7.66 7.75
N LYS A 35 14.75 -6.89 8.44
CA LYS A 35 14.31 -5.69 9.16
C LYS A 35 13.64 -4.67 8.21
N PRO A 36 14.22 -4.31 7.04
CA PRO A 36 13.56 -3.43 6.07
C PRO A 36 12.23 -3.98 5.57
N GLU A 37 12.16 -5.27 5.26
CA GLU A 37 10.94 -5.92 4.79
C GLU A 37 9.82 -5.92 5.85
N LYS A 38 10.15 -6.19 7.13
CA LYS A 38 9.17 -6.17 8.23
C LYS A 38 8.57 -4.78 8.41
N VAL A 39 9.43 -3.77 8.33
CA VAL A 39 9.05 -2.37 8.44
C VAL A 39 8.12 -2.05 7.26
N ALA A 40 8.52 -2.37 6.02
CA ALA A 40 7.72 -2.13 4.82
C ALA A 40 6.43 -2.96 4.72
N ALA A 41 6.35 -4.10 5.41
CA ALA A 41 5.33 -5.11 5.13
C ALA A 41 3.90 -4.59 5.26
N GLN A 42 3.62 -3.73 6.23
CA GLN A 42 2.28 -3.18 6.42
C GLN A 42 1.88 -2.31 5.22
N TYR A 43 2.78 -1.44 4.80
CA TYR A 43 2.58 -0.49 3.72
C TYR A 43 2.51 -1.19 2.37
N VAL A 44 3.37 -2.17 2.13
CA VAL A 44 3.34 -2.99 0.90
C VAL A 44 2.01 -3.72 0.78
N THR A 45 1.57 -4.41 1.84
CA THR A 45 0.31 -5.18 1.78
C THR A 45 -0.92 -4.28 1.67
N GLN A 46 -0.92 -3.14 2.37
CA GLN A 46 -1.98 -2.13 2.25
C GLN A 46 -2.04 -1.53 0.85
N ALA A 47 -0.91 -1.07 0.31
CA ALA A 47 -0.83 -0.49 -1.03
C ALA A 47 -1.26 -1.51 -2.10
N PHE A 48 -0.81 -2.76 -2.00
CA PHE A 48 -1.22 -3.81 -2.94
C PHE A 48 -2.73 -4.01 -2.92
N VAL A 49 -3.33 -4.13 -1.73
CA VAL A 49 -4.79 -4.32 -1.60
C VAL A 49 -5.56 -3.11 -2.12
N GLY A 50 -5.08 -1.90 -1.82
CA GLY A 50 -5.70 -0.66 -2.26
C GLY A 50 -5.66 -0.50 -3.79
N LEU A 51 -4.50 -0.73 -4.39
CA LEU A 51 -4.32 -0.67 -5.84
C LEU A 51 -5.13 -1.75 -6.57
N ALA A 52 -5.11 -3.00 -6.06
CA ALA A 52 -5.88 -4.10 -6.62
C ALA A 52 -7.39 -3.86 -6.57
N TYR A 53 -7.89 -3.18 -5.53
CA TYR A 53 -9.31 -2.85 -5.47
C TYR A 53 -9.64 -1.62 -6.32
N ARG A 54 -8.88 -0.54 -6.22
CA ARG A 54 -9.17 0.74 -6.88
C ARG A 54 -9.07 0.68 -8.39
N TYR A 55 -8.09 -0.06 -8.94
CA TYR A 55 -7.83 -0.06 -10.38
C TYR A 55 -8.25 -1.36 -11.06
N GLU A 56 -8.23 -2.47 -10.33
CA GLU A 56 -8.51 -3.80 -10.90
C GLU A 56 -9.84 -4.38 -10.40
N MET A 57 -10.53 -3.68 -9.50
CA MET A 57 -11.81 -4.09 -8.89
C MET A 57 -11.74 -5.49 -8.27
N ARG A 58 -10.54 -5.91 -7.85
CA ARG A 58 -10.28 -7.24 -7.30
C ARG A 58 -10.21 -7.20 -5.78
N ARG A 59 -10.97 -8.10 -5.18
CA ARG A 59 -10.87 -8.48 -3.77
C ARG A 59 -9.99 -9.73 -3.66
N PRO A 60 -9.41 -10.02 -2.48
CA PRO A 60 -8.56 -11.18 -2.23
C PRO A 60 -9.07 -12.50 -2.84
N ARG A 61 -10.35 -12.83 -2.64
CA ARG A 61 -10.96 -14.05 -3.21
C ARG A 61 -11.02 -14.09 -4.75
N ARG A 62 -10.79 -12.96 -5.41
CA ARG A 62 -10.86 -12.77 -6.87
C ARG A 62 -9.51 -12.33 -7.46
N TYR A 63 -8.42 -12.46 -6.71
CA TYR A 63 -7.09 -12.19 -7.21
C TYR A 63 -6.73 -13.15 -8.35
N THR A 64 -6.09 -12.61 -9.39
CA THR A 64 -5.64 -13.33 -10.58
C THR A 64 -4.16 -13.05 -10.83
N ALA A 65 -3.50 -13.89 -11.61
CA ALA A 65 -2.11 -13.67 -12.02
C ALA A 65 -1.95 -12.33 -12.75
N ALA A 66 -2.80 -12.07 -13.75
CA ALA A 66 -2.77 -10.84 -14.54
C ALA A 66 -2.88 -9.58 -13.65
N MET A 67 -3.78 -9.58 -12.67
CA MET A 67 -3.91 -8.45 -11.74
C MET A 67 -2.66 -8.27 -10.87
N VAL A 68 -2.06 -9.36 -10.38
CA VAL A 68 -0.81 -9.27 -9.59
C VAL A 68 0.29 -8.63 -10.43
N GLU A 69 0.45 -9.04 -11.68
CA GLU A 69 1.46 -8.47 -12.58
C GLU A 69 1.17 -7.00 -12.89
N ASP A 70 -0.09 -6.64 -13.22
CA ASP A 70 -0.47 -5.24 -13.48
C ASP A 70 -0.25 -4.35 -12.26
N VAL A 71 -0.73 -4.77 -11.09
CA VAL A 71 -0.57 -3.98 -9.86
C VAL A 71 0.90 -3.73 -9.56
N LEU A 72 1.76 -4.75 -9.69
CA LEU A 72 3.16 -4.65 -9.32
C LEU A 72 4.04 -3.95 -10.37
N LEU A 73 3.75 -4.11 -11.66
CA LEU A 73 4.57 -3.54 -12.73
C LEU A 73 4.05 -2.20 -13.25
N ASN A 74 2.75 -1.95 -13.13
CA ASN A 74 2.12 -0.73 -13.64
C ASN A 74 1.65 0.16 -12.49
N GLN A 75 0.78 -0.33 -11.59
CA GLN A 75 0.16 0.54 -10.59
C GLN A 75 1.14 1.01 -9.50
N PHE A 76 1.94 0.11 -8.93
CA PHE A 76 2.96 0.48 -7.93
C PHE A 76 3.98 1.48 -8.51
N PRO A 77 4.63 1.20 -9.64
CA PRO A 77 5.57 2.11 -10.27
C PRO A 77 4.97 3.43 -10.73
N LYS A 78 3.69 3.46 -11.12
CA LYS A 78 3.03 4.70 -11.54
C LYS A 78 2.61 5.60 -10.38
N ARG A 79 2.25 5.02 -9.23
CA ARG A 79 1.48 5.74 -8.19
C ARG A 79 2.16 5.85 -6.84
N ILE A 80 2.98 4.85 -6.47
CA ILE A 80 3.60 4.81 -5.14
C ILE A 80 4.94 5.53 -5.17
N ALA A 81 5.06 6.66 -4.49
CA ALA A 81 6.32 7.32 -4.20
C ALA A 81 6.94 6.73 -2.94
N ALA A 82 8.11 6.10 -3.09
CA ALA A 82 8.87 5.52 -2.00
C ALA A 82 10.33 5.33 -2.44
N THR A 83 11.18 4.86 -1.52
CA THR A 83 12.60 4.60 -1.82
C THR A 83 12.80 3.26 -2.53
N ASN A 84 13.97 3.06 -3.15
CA ASN A 84 14.37 1.77 -3.72
C ASN A 84 14.31 0.62 -2.67
N VAL A 85 14.56 0.91 -1.39
CA VAL A 85 14.47 -0.07 -0.30
C VAL A 85 13.04 -0.56 -0.11
N PHE A 86 12.05 0.31 -0.26
CA PHE A 86 10.65 -0.09 -0.25
C PHE A 86 10.33 -1.01 -1.44
N PHE A 87 10.71 -0.61 -2.65
CA PHE A 87 10.43 -1.38 -3.87
C PHE A 87 11.11 -2.76 -3.85
N THR A 88 12.34 -2.87 -3.35
CA THR A 88 13.02 -4.16 -3.16
C THR A 88 12.34 -5.07 -2.13
N SER A 89 11.60 -4.50 -1.17
CA SER A 89 10.86 -5.25 -0.16
C SER A 89 9.51 -5.79 -0.67
N ILE A 90 9.00 -5.30 -1.80
CA ILE A 90 7.64 -5.66 -2.28
C ILE A 90 7.51 -7.16 -2.53
N ILE A 91 8.38 -7.74 -3.36
CA ILE A 91 8.34 -9.16 -3.73
C ILE A 91 8.44 -10.09 -2.52
N PRO A 92 9.47 -9.99 -1.64
CA PRO A 92 9.58 -10.90 -0.49
C PRO A 92 8.41 -10.77 0.49
N VAL A 93 7.91 -9.56 0.73
CA VAL A 93 6.72 -9.34 1.58
C VAL A 93 5.49 -9.99 0.94
N MET A 94 5.19 -9.67 -0.31
CA MET A 94 4.00 -10.16 -1.00
C MET A 94 3.99 -11.68 -1.11
N ARG A 95 5.14 -12.30 -1.39
CA ARG A 95 5.28 -13.76 -1.43
C ARG A 95 4.81 -14.39 -0.13
N ARG A 96 5.31 -13.89 1.00
CA ARG A 96 4.96 -14.42 2.33
C ARG A 96 3.53 -14.11 2.73
N TYR A 97 3.03 -12.93 2.35
CA TYR A 97 1.67 -12.53 2.65
C TYR A 97 0.63 -13.35 1.86
N ILE A 98 0.86 -13.60 0.57
CA ILE A 98 0.00 -14.46 -0.26
C ILE A 98 -0.07 -15.88 0.31
N VAL A 99 1.07 -16.45 0.73
CA VAL A 99 1.09 -17.75 1.41
C VAL A 99 0.23 -17.73 2.68
N PHE A 100 0.38 -16.68 3.51
CA PHE A 100 -0.43 -16.51 4.71
C PHE A 100 -1.93 -16.41 4.39
N LEU A 101 -2.33 -15.62 3.39
CA LEU A 101 -3.72 -15.51 2.96
C LEU A 101 -4.28 -16.85 2.46
N GLY A 102 -3.45 -17.65 1.81
CA GLY A 102 -3.76 -19.03 1.43
C GLY A 102 -4.09 -19.92 2.62
N VAL A 103 -3.20 -19.96 3.61
CA VAL A 103 -3.40 -20.74 4.86
C VAL A 103 -4.65 -20.28 5.61
N GLN A 104 -5.01 -18.99 5.53
CA GLN A 104 -6.21 -18.44 6.16
C GLN A 104 -7.48 -18.56 5.28
N HIS A 105 -7.40 -19.29 4.15
CA HIS A 105 -8.48 -19.48 3.17
C HIS A 105 -9.09 -18.17 2.64
N LYS A 106 -8.27 -17.11 2.53
CA LYS A 106 -8.67 -15.79 1.99
C LYS A 106 -8.45 -15.70 0.49
N VAL A 107 -7.56 -16.54 -0.04
CA VAL A 107 -7.23 -16.68 -1.45
C VAL A 107 -7.19 -18.18 -1.78
N GLY A 108 -7.78 -18.59 -2.90
CA GLY A 108 -7.85 -20.00 -3.31
C GLY A 108 -6.73 -20.45 -4.27
N ASN A 109 -6.17 -19.53 -5.05
CA ASN A 109 -5.24 -19.79 -6.15
C ASN A 109 -3.79 -19.42 -5.83
N VAL A 110 -3.34 -19.73 -4.62
CA VAL A 110 -2.02 -19.32 -4.08
C VAL A 110 -0.87 -19.63 -5.05
N LYS A 111 -0.78 -20.86 -5.57
CA LYS A 111 0.30 -21.27 -6.50
C LYS A 111 0.36 -20.39 -7.75
N THR A 112 -0.80 -20.02 -8.29
CA THR A 112 -0.93 -19.15 -9.47
C THR A 112 -0.43 -17.74 -9.17
N LEU A 113 -0.80 -17.18 -8.01
CA LEU A 113 -0.36 -15.83 -7.63
C LEU A 113 1.13 -15.77 -7.32
N LEU A 114 1.69 -16.83 -6.74
CA LEU A 114 3.13 -16.91 -6.49
C LEU A 114 3.92 -16.99 -7.79
N ARG A 115 3.45 -17.76 -8.78
CA ARG A 115 4.07 -17.81 -10.11
C ARG A 115 4.06 -16.44 -10.80
N ALA A 116 2.94 -15.71 -10.71
CA ALA A 116 2.84 -14.35 -11.22
C ALA A 116 3.85 -13.41 -10.55
N LEU A 117 4.02 -13.53 -9.23
CA LEU A 117 5.00 -12.75 -8.48
C LEU A 117 6.44 -13.07 -8.92
N ASP A 118 6.73 -14.32 -9.25
CA ASP A 118 8.05 -14.75 -9.73
C ASP A 118 8.39 -14.15 -11.11
N ASN A 119 7.37 -13.92 -11.96
CA ASN A 119 7.53 -13.28 -13.27
C ASN A 119 7.86 -11.77 -13.19
N VAL A 120 7.48 -11.10 -12.10
CA VAL A 120 7.69 -9.65 -11.94
C VAL A 120 9.16 -9.33 -11.73
N SER A 121 9.87 -10.09 -10.89
CA SER A 121 11.27 -9.82 -10.47
C SER A 121 11.51 -8.44 -9.84
N THR A 122 12.41 -8.36 -8.86
CA THR A 122 12.77 -7.08 -8.22
C THR A 122 13.40 -6.08 -9.19
N LYS A 123 14.18 -6.56 -10.17
CA LYS A 123 14.86 -5.72 -11.15
C LYS A 123 13.87 -4.95 -12.03
N ARG A 124 12.86 -5.62 -12.60
CA ARG A 124 11.86 -4.95 -13.46
C ARG A 124 11.06 -3.91 -12.67
N LEU A 125 10.72 -4.24 -11.43
CA LEU A 125 9.97 -3.34 -10.55
C LEU A 125 10.79 -2.09 -10.16
N LEU A 126 12.10 -2.21 -9.97
CA LEU A 126 12.99 -1.06 -9.79
C LEU A 126 13.11 -0.20 -11.05
N VAL A 127 13.33 -0.83 -12.21
CA VAL A 127 13.39 -0.12 -13.50
C VAL A 127 12.09 0.65 -13.76
N ALA A 128 10.94 -0.01 -13.60
CA ALA A 128 9.64 0.62 -13.79
C ALA A 128 9.41 1.78 -12.81
N HIS A 129 9.84 1.64 -11.55
CA HIS A 129 9.71 2.72 -10.57
C HIS A 129 10.56 3.94 -10.94
N GLN A 130 11.73 3.74 -11.52
CA GLN A 130 12.65 4.82 -11.88
C GLN A 130 12.31 5.49 -13.21
N ASP A 131 11.34 4.95 -13.96
CA ASP A 131 10.85 5.57 -15.18
C ASP A 131 9.94 6.76 -14.87
N HIS A 132 10.50 7.96 -14.95
CA HIS A 132 9.79 9.22 -14.67
C HIS A 132 8.63 9.46 -15.65
N ALA A 133 8.70 8.94 -16.89
CA ALA A 133 7.64 9.10 -17.87
C ALA A 133 6.38 8.30 -17.51
N ASN A 134 6.52 7.27 -16.67
CA ASN A 134 5.42 6.45 -16.20
C ASN A 134 4.79 6.97 -14.90
N TRP A 135 5.32 8.03 -14.28
CA TRP A 135 4.78 8.55 -13.02
C TRP A 135 3.48 9.31 -13.26
N ASP A 136 2.49 9.08 -12.40
CA ASP A 136 1.34 9.97 -12.35
C ASP A 136 1.71 11.32 -11.69
N PRO A 137 0.88 12.37 -11.85
CA PRO A 137 1.18 13.69 -11.30
C PRO A 137 1.39 13.69 -9.78
N HIS A 138 0.69 12.81 -9.06
CA HIS A 138 0.80 12.71 -7.61
C HIS A 138 2.13 12.10 -7.22
N LYS A 139 2.52 10.98 -7.83
CA LYS A 139 3.83 10.37 -7.62
C LYS A 139 4.95 11.33 -7.96
N ALA A 140 4.88 12.03 -9.09
CA ALA A 140 5.90 13.01 -9.47
C ALA A 140 6.08 14.08 -8.38
N LYS A 141 4.98 14.69 -7.92
CA LYS A 141 5.01 15.65 -6.81
C LYS A 141 5.60 15.03 -5.53
N ALA A 142 5.18 13.84 -5.17
CA ALA A 142 5.64 13.14 -3.98
C ALA A 142 7.13 12.77 -4.03
N MET A 143 7.64 12.39 -5.20
CA MET A 143 9.06 12.13 -5.41
C MET A 143 9.90 13.40 -5.26
N THR A 144 9.40 14.59 -5.66
CA THR A 144 10.12 15.86 -5.37
C THR A 144 10.24 16.14 -3.88
N ILE A 145 9.22 15.80 -3.09
CA ILE A 145 9.26 15.91 -1.62
C ILE A 145 10.29 14.92 -1.06
N LEU A 146 10.27 13.68 -1.53
CA LEU A 146 11.18 12.61 -1.10
C LEU A 146 12.66 12.91 -1.45
N MET A 147 12.91 13.47 -2.63
CA MET A 147 14.24 13.86 -3.10
C MET A 147 14.76 15.17 -2.47
N GLY A 148 13.92 15.87 -1.69
CA GLY A 148 14.32 17.08 -0.99
C GLY A 148 14.43 18.32 -1.88
N THR A 149 13.88 18.30 -3.10
CA THR A 149 13.99 19.43 -4.03
C THR A 149 13.07 20.61 -3.70
N ASN A 150 12.09 20.43 -2.79
CA ASN A 150 11.12 21.45 -2.37
C ASN A 150 10.96 21.51 -0.85
N GLN A 151 12.05 21.61 -0.07
CA GLN A 151 12.00 21.49 1.39
C GLN A 151 11.54 22.72 2.17
N ALA A 152 11.51 23.91 1.56
CA ALA A 152 11.33 25.16 2.30
C ALA A 152 9.95 25.31 3.01
N ASP A 153 8.88 24.67 2.52
CA ASP A 153 7.50 24.92 3.02
C ASP A 153 6.60 23.67 3.06
N VAL A 154 7.17 22.48 3.30
CA VAL A 154 6.37 21.24 3.30
C VAL A 154 5.61 21.08 4.62
N ASP A 155 4.35 21.50 4.65
CA ASP A 155 3.41 21.28 5.76
C ASP A 155 3.21 19.78 6.05
N PRO A 156 3.59 19.29 7.25
CA PRO A 156 3.45 17.87 7.62
C PRO A 156 2.01 17.34 7.55
N ARG A 157 1.00 18.17 7.83
CA ARG A 157 -0.41 17.75 7.76
C ARG A 157 -0.81 17.47 6.32
N LYS A 158 -0.46 18.36 5.41
CA LYS A 158 -0.70 18.19 3.97
C LYS A 158 0.02 16.96 3.41
N VAL A 159 1.22 16.66 3.90
CA VAL A 159 1.94 15.43 3.53
C VAL A 159 1.22 14.19 4.03
N SER A 160 0.80 14.17 5.29
CA SER A 160 0.09 13.02 5.86
C SER A 160 -1.23 12.74 5.14
N GLU A 161 -2.00 13.78 4.80
CA GLU A 161 -3.23 13.63 4.02
C GLU A 161 -2.93 13.10 2.61
N PHE A 162 -1.92 13.69 1.96
CA PHE A 162 -1.48 13.26 0.65
C PHE A 162 -1.02 11.79 0.63
N GLU A 163 -0.28 11.36 1.65
CA GLU A 163 0.17 9.97 1.80
C GLU A 163 -1.01 9.01 1.87
N GLN A 164 -2.07 9.36 2.61
CA GLN A 164 -3.28 8.53 2.71
C GLN A 164 -4.06 8.48 1.38
N ASP A 165 -4.30 9.63 0.76
CA ASP A 165 -5.24 9.76 -0.36
C ASP A 165 -4.63 9.27 -1.69
N TYR A 166 -3.33 9.54 -1.89
CA TYR A 166 -2.65 9.36 -3.17
C TYR A 166 -1.52 8.34 -3.11
N ASN A 167 -0.86 8.18 -1.95
CA ASN A 167 0.24 7.20 -1.79
C ASN A 167 -0.20 5.90 -1.10
N MET A 168 -1.50 5.64 -1.00
CA MET A 168 -2.08 4.43 -0.39
C MET A 168 -1.65 4.19 1.07
N GLY A 169 -1.35 5.28 1.80
CA GLY A 169 -0.83 5.27 3.16
C GLY A 169 0.64 4.86 3.27
N VAL A 170 1.38 4.77 2.16
CA VAL A 170 2.84 4.60 2.17
C VAL A 170 3.48 5.94 2.53
N PRO A 171 4.32 6.02 3.58
CA PRO A 171 4.93 7.29 3.95
C PRO A 171 6.09 7.64 3.01
N LEU A 172 6.22 8.91 2.64
CA LEU A 172 7.27 9.40 1.75
C LEU A 172 8.66 9.36 2.40
N ARG A 173 8.72 9.44 3.74
CA ARG A 173 9.99 9.36 4.49
C ARG A 173 10.41 7.94 4.86
N PHE A 174 9.72 6.95 4.29
CA PHE A 174 9.95 5.54 4.62
C PHE A 174 11.23 5.02 3.97
N CYS A 175 12.36 5.32 4.63
CA CYS A 175 13.60 4.53 4.76
C CYS A 175 14.81 5.36 5.23
N PHE A 176 14.65 6.64 5.60
CA PHE A 176 15.73 7.40 6.25
C PHE A 176 15.73 7.28 7.78
N ASP A 177 14.58 6.97 8.38
CA ASP A 177 14.44 6.89 9.83
C ASP A 177 14.19 5.45 10.30
N LEU A 178 15.26 4.66 10.39
CA LEU A 178 15.24 3.41 11.18
C LEU A 178 15.12 3.65 12.70
N GLY A 179 14.88 4.91 13.13
CA GLY A 179 14.68 5.34 14.51
C GLY A 179 13.43 6.21 14.78
N VAL A 180 12.81 6.83 13.77
CA VAL A 180 11.70 7.79 13.99
C VAL A 180 10.52 7.51 13.06
N TYR A 181 9.72 6.49 13.37
CA TYR A 181 8.28 6.54 13.09
C TYR A 181 7.56 5.54 14.00
N ARG A 182 7.06 6.03 15.15
CA ARG A 182 6.04 5.31 15.90
C ARG A 182 4.76 5.38 15.07
N GLN A 183 4.32 4.25 14.49
CA GLN A 183 2.94 4.21 13.98
C GLN A 183 1.97 4.43 15.15
N PRO A 184 1.06 5.41 15.08
CA PRO A 184 -0.02 5.51 16.06
C PRO A 184 -0.91 4.26 15.97
N LYS A 185 -1.34 3.77 17.14
CA LYS A 185 -2.00 2.46 17.29
C LYS A 185 -3.35 2.35 16.57
N ASN A 186 -3.93 3.43 16.07
CA ASN A 186 -5.28 3.47 15.50
C ASN A 186 -5.38 4.39 14.27
N ILE A 187 -4.70 4.08 13.17
CA ILE A 187 -4.98 4.79 11.90
C ILE A 187 -6.30 4.24 11.34
N ILE A 188 -7.38 5.00 11.53
CA ILE A 188 -8.60 4.87 10.75
C ILE A 188 -8.29 5.56 9.41
N LEU A 189 -8.39 4.79 8.33
CA LEU A 189 -8.23 5.30 6.97
C LEU A 189 -9.50 6.11 6.69
N LEU A 190 -9.45 7.43 6.84
CA LEU A 190 -10.60 8.28 6.57
C LEU A 190 -10.79 8.33 5.05
N THR A 191 -11.72 7.54 4.53
CA THR A 191 -12.33 7.83 3.23
C THR A 191 -12.89 9.25 3.26
N GLU A 192 -13.09 9.91 2.10
CA GLU A 192 -13.65 11.27 2.08
C GLU A 192 -15.01 11.34 2.80
N SER A 193 -15.77 10.25 2.74
CA SER A 193 -17.00 10.03 3.51
C SER A 193 -16.77 9.93 5.03
N LEU A 194 -15.78 9.16 5.49
CA LEU A 194 -15.41 9.10 6.91
C LEU A 194 -14.81 10.43 7.41
N ARG A 195 -14.04 11.13 6.58
CA ARG A 195 -13.47 12.45 6.89
C ARG A 195 -14.59 13.47 7.15
N LYS A 196 -15.57 13.56 6.24
CA LYS A 196 -16.76 14.41 6.41
C LYS A 196 -17.58 14.03 7.65
N LYS A 197 -17.73 12.74 7.93
CA LYS A 197 -18.45 12.25 9.12
C LYS A 197 -17.72 12.55 10.43
N PHE A 198 -16.39 12.42 10.45
CA PHE A 198 -15.57 12.78 11.61
C PHE A 198 -15.49 14.30 11.81
N GLU A 199 -15.44 15.07 10.73
CA GLU A 199 -15.54 16.54 10.79
C GLU A 199 -16.88 16.96 11.42
N GLN A 200 -18.02 16.41 10.99
CA GLN A 200 -19.32 16.67 11.62
C GLN A 200 -19.34 16.36 13.12
N ILE A 201 -18.83 15.18 13.53
CA ILE A 201 -18.79 14.76 14.94
C ILE A 201 -17.89 15.69 15.79
N LEU A 202 -16.81 16.23 15.21
CA LEU A 202 -15.92 17.18 15.91
C LEU A 202 -16.55 18.57 16.05
N TYR A 203 -17.36 19.00 15.09
CA TYR A 203 -18.09 20.27 15.15
C TYR A 203 -19.32 20.20 16.08
N GLU A 204 -20.02 19.07 16.15
CA GLU A 204 -21.17 18.86 17.05
C GLU A 204 -20.80 18.76 18.53
N LYS A 205 -19.54 18.44 18.87
CA LYS A 205 -19.05 18.38 20.26
C LYS A 205 -18.46 19.69 20.79
N ASN A 206 -18.36 20.71 19.94
CA ASN A 206 -17.78 22.02 20.28
C ASN A 206 -18.80 23.17 20.15
N ASN A 207 -20.09 22.84 20.03
CA ASN A 207 -21.25 23.71 20.24
C ASN A 207 -22.09 23.15 21.39
#